data_AF-A0A932XE57-F1
#
_entry.id   AF-A0A932XE57-F1
#
_cell.length_a   1.000
_cell.length_b   1.000
_cell.length_c   1.000
_cell.angle_alpha   90.00
_cell.angle_beta   90.00
_cell.angle_gamma   90.00
#
_symmetry.space_group_name_H-M   'P 1'
#
loop_
_entity.id
_entity.type
_entity.pdbx_description
1 polymer ?
#
loop_
_entity_poly.entity_id
_entity_poly.type
_entity_poly.pdbx_seq_one_letter_code
_entity_poly.pdbx_strand_id
1 'polypeptide(L)'
;MLRLHQLHRDALVRGIRGDGPVTIVDIQRYGEQAAEVIFKDRSGQVHTQLLFQEHEAELELVTGGQPWRFDADGGLLRLVSEANRVRLAHLFDPYLAVHTSQVEPLPHQISAVYEIMLRRQPLRFLLADDPGAGKT
;
A
#
# COMPACT_ATOMS: atom_id res chain seq x y z
N MET A 1 9.83 24.44 -15.26
CA MET A 1 10.39 25.50 -14.37
C MET A 1 9.24 26.11 -13.60
N LEU A 2 9.34 26.12 -12.28
CA LEU A 2 8.33 26.71 -11.40
C LEU A 2 8.58 28.21 -11.32
N ARG A 3 7.55 29.03 -11.56
CA ARG A 3 7.64 30.49 -11.39
C ARG A 3 7.27 30.89 -9.97
N LEU A 4 7.83 32.00 -9.46
CA LEU A 4 7.49 32.52 -8.13
C LEU A 4 5.98 32.79 -7.98
N HIS A 5 5.30 33.18 -9.07
CA HIS A 5 3.86 33.41 -9.07
C HIS A 5 3.01 32.14 -8.95
N GLN A 6 3.58 30.94 -9.17
CA GLN A 6 2.91 29.64 -9.05
C GLN A 6 2.99 29.05 -7.63
N LEU A 7 3.84 29.63 -6.78
CA LEU A 7 3.91 29.26 -5.37
C LEU A 7 2.59 29.63 -4.68
N HIS A 8 2.04 28.69 -3.92
CA HIS A 8 0.83 28.88 -3.14
C HIS A 8 1.02 28.32 -1.74
N ARG A 9 0.16 28.74 -0.82
CA ARG A 9 0.11 28.22 0.54
C ARG A 9 -0.12 26.71 0.51
N ASP A 10 0.49 25.99 1.46
CA ASP A 10 0.47 24.53 1.59
C ASP A 10 1.18 23.76 0.46
N ALA A 11 1.79 24.46 -0.50
CA ALA A 11 2.61 23.83 -1.52
C ALA A 11 3.85 23.18 -0.91
N LEU A 12 4.16 21.97 -1.37
CA LEU A 12 5.40 21.27 -1.04
C LEU A 12 6.45 21.61 -2.11
N VAL A 13 7.54 22.25 -1.73
CA VAL A 13 8.54 22.79 -2.67
C VAL A 13 9.93 22.33 -2.29
N ARG A 14 10.72 21.87 -3.26
CA ARG A 14 12.14 21.55 -3.11
C ARG A 14 12.97 22.68 -3.72
N GLY A 15 14.18 22.89 -3.20
CA GLY A 15 15.11 23.90 -3.70
C GLY A 15 15.12 25.21 -2.90
N ILE A 16 14.17 25.42 -1.99
CA ILE A 16 14.20 26.58 -1.07
C ILE A 16 15.36 26.44 -0.07
N ARG A 17 15.51 25.24 0.51
CA ARG A 17 16.59 24.91 1.46
C ARG A 17 17.20 23.56 1.10
N GLY A 18 18.52 23.49 1.06
CA GLY A 18 19.34 22.48 0.35
C GLY A 18 19.21 21.01 0.73
N ASP A 19 18.22 20.57 1.53
CA ASP A 19 18.18 19.18 2.02
C ASP A 19 16.79 18.49 1.96
N GLY A 20 15.74 19.16 1.48
CA GLY A 20 14.45 18.48 1.33
C GLY A 20 13.27 19.35 0.90
N PRO A 21 12.13 18.72 0.57
CA PRO A 21 10.87 19.43 0.39
C PRO A 21 10.48 20.15 1.68
N VAL A 22 10.10 21.42 1.53
CA VAL A 22 9.55 22.26 2.59
C VAL A 22 8.09 22.58 2.27
N THR A 23 7.28 22.78 3.31
CA THR A 23 5.87 23.16 3.13
C THR A 23 5.75 24.67 3.27
N ILE A 24 5.17 25.34 2.28
CA ILE A 24 4.95 26.78 2.34
C ILE A 24 3.81 27.10 3.30
N VAL A 25 4.09 27.91 4.32
CA VAL A 25 3.12 28.38 5.31
C VAL A 25 2.49 29.70 4.88
N ASP A 26 3.28 30.59 4.29
CA ASP A 26 2.82 31.88 3.78
C ASP A 26 3.76 32.45 2.71
N ILE A 27 3.25 33.36 1.87
CA ILE A 27 4.00 33.99 0.78
C ILE A 27 3.63 35.47 0.70
N GLN A 28 4.61 36.34 0.86
CA GLN A 28 4.50 37.77 0.60
C GLN A 28 5.27 38.12 -0.69
N ARG A 29 4.55 38.59 -1.71
CA ARG A 29 5.15 38.89 -3.03
C ARG A 29 5.50 40.36 -3.16
N TYR A 30 6.66 40.63 -3.73
CA TYR A 30 7.14 41.97 -4.05
C TYR A 30 7.32 42.08 -5.57
N GLY A 31 6.22 42.37 -6.26
CA GLY A 31 6.18 42.38 -7.73
C GLY A 31 6.36 40.98 -8.32
N GLU A 32 7.03 40.89 -9.48
CA GLU A 32 7.26 39.61 -10.19
C GLU A 32 8.64 39.00 -9.92
N GLN A 33 9.57 39.76 -9.35
CA GLN A 33 10.99 39.38 -9.26
C GLN A 33 11.41 38.87 -7.88
N ALA A 34 10.58 39.10 -6.84
CA ALA A 34 10.90 38.70 -5.48
C ALA A 34 9.65 38.24 -4.71
N ALA A 35 9.82 37.24 -3.87
CA ALA A 35 8.82 36.78 -2.92
C ALA A 35 9.48 36.34 -1.61
N GLU A 36 9.00 36.84 -0.49
CA GLU A 36 9.33 36.32 0.83
C GLU A 36 8.43 35.14 1.14
N VAL A 37 9.04 33.99 1.44
CA VAL A 37 8.35 32.74 1.70
C VAL A 37 8.63 32.32 3.13
N ILE A 38 7.56 32.13 3.89
CA ILE A 38 7.59 31.48 5.19
C ILE A 38 7.30 30.01 4.96
N PHE A 39 8.19 29.13 5.38
CA PHE A 39 8.05 27.69 5.15
C PHE A 39 8.40 26.89 6.40
N LYS A 40 7.87 25.68 6.46
CA LYS A 40 8.14 24.70 7.50
C LYS A 40 9.02 23.59 6.93
N ASP A 41 10.14 23.32 7.59
CA ASP A 41 11.02 22.20 7.21
C ASP A 41 10.48 20.84 7.70
N ARG A 42 11.18 19.75 7.35
CA ARG A 42 10.81 18.38 7.77
C ARG A 42 10.83 18.17 9.29
N SER A 43 11.62 18.96 10.02
CA SER A 43 11.67 18.91 11.49
C SER A 43 10.52 19.71 12.13
N GLY A 44 9.78 20.44 11.31
CA GLY A 44 8.66 21.27 11.73
C GLY A 44 9.05 22.68 12.18
N GLN A 45 10.32 23.07 12.01
CA GLN A 45 10.75 24.44 12.28
C GLN A 45 10.32 25.37 11.16
N VAL A 46 9.88 26.57 11.54
CA VAL A 46 9.47 27.61 10.61
C VAL A 46 10.67 28.51 10.30
N HIS A 47 10.90 28.74 9.02
CA HIS A 47 11.96 29.60 8.51
C HIS A 47 11.36 30.60 7.53
N THR A 48 12.05 31.72 7.37
CA THR A 48 11.71 32.75 6.39
C THR A 48 12.87 32.92 5.43
N GLN A 49 12.57 33.01 4.13
CA GLN A 49 13.57 33.23 3.10
C GLN A 49 13.02 34.13 1.99
N LEU A 50 13.86 35.07 1.54
CA LEU A 50 13.59 35.89 0.39
C LEU A 50 14.05 35.15 -0.87
N LEU A 51 13.12 34.84 -1.76
CA LEU A 51 13.38 34.21 -3.06
C LEU A 51 13.35 35.27 -4.15
N PHE A 52 14.34 35.21 -5.02
CA PHE A 52 14.45 36.04 -6.22
C PHE A 52 14.23 35.22 -7.48
N GLN A 53 13.99 35.89 -8.61
CA GLN A 53 13.76 35.24 -9.89
C GLN A 53 14.90 34.29 -10.30
N GLU A 54 16.17 34.57 -9.96
CA GLU A 54 17.27 33.65 -10.24
C GLU A 54 17.11 32.27 -9.55
N HIS A 55 16.40 32.22 -8.42
CA HIS A 55 16.17 30.98 -7.68
C HIS A 55 15.08 30.12 -8.33
N GLU A 56 14.28 30.62 -9.29
CA GLU A 56 13.23 29.85 -9.99
C GLU A 56 13.77 28.58 -10.67
N ALA A 57 15.04 28.59 -11.07
CA ALA A 57 15.69 27.43 -11.70
C ALA A 57 15.89 26.26 -10.74
N GLU A 58 16.03 26.54 -9.44
CA GLU A 58 16.28 25.54 -8.39
C GLU A 58 14.97 25.05 -7.76
N LEU A 59 13.87 25.77 -7.97
CA LEU A 59 12.57 25.46 -7.38
C LEU A 59 11.82 24.38 -8.16
N GLU A 60 11.48 23.32 -7.43
CA GLU A 60 10.65 22.21 -7.93
C GLU A 60 9.41 22.09 -7.05
N LEU A 61 8.22 22.21 -7.66
CA LEU A 61 6.97 21.89 -6.97
C LEU A 61 6.91 20.38 -6.83
N VAL A 62 7.15 19.90 -5.63
CA VAL A 62 6.90 18.51 -5.31
C VAL A 62 5.40 18.39 -5.29
N THR A 63 4.84 17.86 -6.39
CA THR A 63 3.42 17.49 -6.43
C THR A 63 3.29 16.36 -5.43
N GLY A 64 3.06 16.74 -4.17
CA GLY A 64 2.73 15.80 -3.13
C GLY A 64 1.49 15.12 -3.62
N GLY A 65 1.60 13.85 -4.01
CA GLY A 65 0.44 12.98 -3.94
C GLY A 65 -0.09 13.19 -2.53
N GLN A 66 -1.24 13.87 -2.42
CA GLN A 66 -1.83 14.16 -1.12
C GLN A 66 -1.84 12.82 -0.37
N PRO A 67 -1.17 12.70 0.78
CA PRO A 67 -1.33 11.51 1.57
C PRO A 67 -2.84 11.40 1.86
N TRP A 68 -3.41 10.21 1.64
CA TRP A 68 -4.83 9.92 1.92
C TRP A 68 -5.86 10.55 0.95
N ARG A 69 -5.60 10.63 -0.36
CA ARG A 69 -6.63 11.07 -1.32
C ARG A 69 -7.84 10.14 -1.40
N PHE A 70 -7.67 8.85 -1.09
CA PHE A 70 -8.69 7.82 -1.25
C PHE A 70 -9.41 7.84 -2.62
N ASP A 71 -8.73 8.33 -3.67
CA ASP A 71 -9.25 8.53 -5.02
C ASP A 71 -8.85 7.39 -5.98
N ALA A 72 -8.37 6.27 -5.43
CA ALA A 72 -8.08 5.07 -6.20
C ALA A 72 -9.36 4.46 -6.78
N ASP A 73 -9.22 3.69 -7.86
CA ASP A 73 -10.33 2.95 -8.44
C ASP A 73 -10.88 1.92 -7.43
N GLY A 74 -12.11 2.16 -6.96
CA GLY A 74 -12.79 1.28 -6.01
C GLY A 74 -13.06 -0.12 -6.56
N GLY A 75 -13.21 -0.26 -7.89
CA GLY A 75 -13.34 -1.56 -8.56
C GLY A 75 -12.06 -2.38 -8.46
N LEU A 76 -10.91 -1.73 -8.71
CA LEU A 76 -9.60 -2.37 -8.60
C LEU A 76 -9.28 -2.73 -7.13
N LEU A 77 -9.61 -1.85 -6.18
CA LEU A 77 -9.47 -2.15 -4.76
C LEU A 77 -10.28 -3.39 -4.38
N ARG A 78 -11.56 -3.44 -4.75
CA ARG A 78 -12.43 -4.60 -4.48
C ARG A 78 -11.88 -5.88 -5.09
N LEU A 79 -11.41 -5.84 -6.33
CA LEU A 79 -10.86 -7.01 -7.02
C LEU A 79 -9.65 -7.59 -6.28
N VAL A 80 -8.70 -6.74 -5.88
CA VAL A 80 -7.50 -7.16 -5.14
C VAL A 80 -7.85 -7.66 -3.74
N SER A 81 -8.83 -7.04 -3.08
CA SER A 81 -9.33 -7.50 -1.78
C SER A 81 -9.96 -8.89 -1.89
N GLU A 82 -10.81 -9.15 -2.89
CA GLU A 82 -11.40 -10.48 -3.12
C GLU A 82 -10.36 -11.53 -3.50
N ALA A 83 -9.38 -11.17 -4.35
CA ALA A 83 -8.27 -12.07 -4.69
C ALA A 83 -7.49 -12.48 -3.43
N ASN A 84 -7.21 -11.54 -2.52
CA ASN A 84 -6.57 -11.85 -1.24
C ASN A 84 -7.46 -12.68 -0.33
N ARG A 85 -8.76 -12.43 -0.28
CA ARG A 85 -9.71 -13.24 0.49
C ARG A 85 -9.68 -14.70 0.06
N VAL A 86 -9.70 -14.97 -1.25
CA VAL A 86 -9.61 -16.34 -1.79
C VAL A 86 -8.23 -16.94 -1.51
N ARG A 87 -7.14 -16.20 -1.80
CA ARG A 87 -5.77 -16.67 -1.58
C ARG A 87 -5.49 -17.05 -0.13
N LEU A 88 -6.07 -16.32 0.82
CA LEU A 88 -5.84 -16.51 2.26
C LEU A 88 -6.94 -17.33 2.95
N ALA A 89 -7.93 -17.84 2.20
CA ALA A 89 -9.04 -18.59 2.77
C ALA A 89 -8.57 -19.79 3.62
N HIS A 90 -7.45 -20.42 3.24
CA HIS A 90 -6.90 -21.60 3.92
C HIS A 90 -6.43 -21.32 5.35
N LEU A 91 -6.22 -20.05 5.71
CA LEU A 91 -5.87 -19.67 7.08
C LEU A 91 -7.06 -19.75 8.03
N PHE A 92 -8.27 -19.68 7.48
CA PHE A 92 -9.52 -19.62 8.25
C PHE A 92 -10.39 -20.87 8.08
N ASP A 93 -10.11 -21.67 7.05
CA ASP A 93 -10.77 -22.94 6.80
C ASP A 93 -9.74 -24.08 6.68
N PRO A 94 -9.59 -24.92 7.71
CA PRO A 94 -8.68 -26.06 7.67
C PRO A 94 -9.08 -27.12 6.63
N TYR A 95 -10.34 -27.14 6.19
CA TYR A 95 -10.88 -28.07 5.20
C TYR A 95 -11.07 -27.43 3.82
N LEU A 96 -10.44 -26.28 3.55
CA LEU A 96 -10.62 -25.54 2.29
C LEU A 96 -10.43 -26.43 1.05
N ALA A 97 -9.43 -27.30 1.07
CA ALA A 97 -9.15 -28.19 -0.05
C ALA A 97 -10.31 -29.15 -0.34
N VAL A 98 -11.02 -29.63 0.69
CA VAL A 98 -12.23 -30.45 0.53
C VAL A 98 -13.38 -29.60 0.01
N HIS A 99 -13.66 -28.46 0.64
CA HIS A 99 -14.80 -27.60 0.30
C HIS A 99 -14.74 -27.01 -1.12
N THR A 100 -13.55 -26.88 -1.69
CA THR A 100 -13.34 -26.36 -3.05
C THR A 100 -13.10 -27.46 -4.09
N SER A 101 -13.03 -28.72 -3.67
CA SER A 101 -12.87 -29.86 -4.56
C SER A 101 -14.20 -30.27 -5.20
N GLN A 102 -14.11 -31.08 -6.27
CA GLN A 102 -15.27 -31.76 -6.85
C GLN A 102 -15.57 -33.10 -6.15
N VAL A 103 -14.94 -33.37 -5.01
CA VAL A 103 -15.12 -34.61 -4.26
C VAL A 103 -16.22 -34.41 -3.22
N GLU A 104 -17.09 -35.40 -3.07
CA GLU A 104 -18.03 -35.50 -1.94
C GLU A 104 -17.46 -36.53 -0.94
N PRO A 105 -16.57 -36.12 -0.01
CA PRO A 105 -15.93 -37.08 0.87
C PRO A 105 -16.88 -37.52 1.99
N LEU A 106 -16.79 -38.81 2.31
CA LEU A 106 -17.46 -39.38 3.47
C LEU A 106 -16.72 -39.00 4.76
N PRO A 107 -17.39 -38.95 5.92
CA PRO A 107 -16.78 -38.55 7.19
C PRO A 107 -15.49 -39.31 7.53
N HIS A 108 -15.44 -40.62 7.27
CA HIS A 108 -14.25 -41.43 7.54
C HIS A 108 -13.06 -41.06 6.63
N GLN A 109 -13.31 -40.62 5.39
CA GLN A 109 -12.27 -40.20 4.45
C GLN A 109 -11.63 -38.87 4.91
N ILE A 110 -12.45 -37.95 5.43
CA ILE A 110 -11.96 -36.68 6.01
C ILE A 110 -11.07 -36.96 7.22
N SER A 111 -11.53 -37.80 8.16
CA SER A 111 -10.75 -38.18 9.35
C SER A 111 -9.45 -38.90 9.00
N ALA A 112 -9.49 -39.84 8.04
CA ALA A 112 -8.30 -40.55 7.59
C ALA A 112 -7.19 -39.59 7.14
N VAL A 113 -7.55 -38.56 6.36
CA VAL A 113 -6.58 -37.58 5.84
C VAL A 113 -6.17 -36.56 6.91
N TYR A 114 -7.13 -35.80 7.46
CA TYR A 114 -6.84 -34.61 8.26
C TYR A 114 -6.46 -34.90 9.71
N GLU A 115 -6.99 -35.98 10.29
CA GLU A 115 -6.72 -36.33 11.69
C GLU A 115 -5.57 -37.33 11.81
N ILE A 116 -5.41 -38.22 10.83
CA ILE A 116 -4.44 -39.33 10.93
C ILE A 116 -3.24 -39.13 10.00
N MET A 117 -3.45 -38.98 8.69
CA MET A 117 -2.35 -38.96 7.72
C MET A 117 -1.50 -37.69 7.82
N LEU A 118 -2.11 -36.50 7.73
CA LEU A 118 -1.39 -35.22 7.69
C LEU A 118 -0.62 -34.91 8.98
N ARG A 119 -0.97 -35.54 10.11
CA ARG A 119 -0.26 -35.38 11.39
C ARG A 119 1.05 -36.19 11.47
N ARG A 120 1.32 -37.08 10.52
CA ARG A 120 2.52 -37.93 10.54
C ARG A 120 3.69 -37.26 9.82
N GLN A 121 4.80 -37.07 10.55
CA GLN A 121 6.09 -36.64 9.99
C GLN A 121 7.19 -37.63 10.39
N PRO A 122 7.83 -38.32 9.42
CA PRO A 122 7.52 -38.33 7.98
C PRO A 122 6.19 -39.02 7.68
N LEU A 123 5.54 -38.65 6.58
CA LEU A 123 4.26 -39.24 6.18
C LEU A 123 4.46 -40.66 5.66
N ARG A 124 4.28 -41.64 6.55
CA ARG A 124 4.29 -43.08 6.26
C ARG A 124 2.99 -43.69 6.79
N PHE A 125 2.11 -44.06 5.86
CA PHE A 125 0.77 -44.55 6.17
C PHE A 125 0.32 -45.58 5.12
N LEU A 126 -0.44 -46.59 5.55
CA LEU A 126 -1.08 -47.58 4.68
C LEU A 126 -2.60 -47.40 4.78
N LEU A 127 -3.25 -47.07 3.67
CA LEU A 127 -4.71 -46.91 3.60
C LEU A 127 -5.36 -48.24 3.16
N ALA A 128 -5.79 -49.05 4.13
CA ALA A 128 -6.23 -50.44 3.92
C ALA A 128 -7.74 -50.69 4.16
N ASP A 129 -8.60 -49.68 3.92
CA ASP A 129 -10.07 -49.81 3.92
C ASP A 129 -10.63 -50.85 2.92
N ASP A 130 -11.94 -51.04 2.86
CA ASP A 130 -12.56 -51.97 1.91
C ASP A 130 -12.49 -51.47 0.45
N PRO A 131 -12.55 -52.38 -0.55
CA PRO A 131 -12.67 -51.98 -1.96
C PRO A 131 -13.89 -51.08 -2.19
N GLY A 132 -13.72 -49.98 -2.93
CA GLY A 132 -14.80 -49.02 -3.19
C GLY A 132 -14.98 -47.94 -2.11
N ALA A 133 -14.23 -47.98 -1.01
CA ALA A 133 -14.27 -46.96 0.04
C ALA A 133 -13.57 -45.61 -0.33
N GLY A 134 -13.24 -45.40 -1.60
CA GLY A 134 -12.58 -44.18 -2.09
C GLY A 134 -11.15 -43.99 -1.58
N LYS A 135 -10.31 -45.02 -1.76
CA LYS A 135 -8.86 -44.97 -1.46
C LYS A 135 -8.04 -44.17 -2.48
N THR A 136 -8.60 -44.00 -3.69
CA THR A 136 -7.99 -43.34 -4.85
C THR A 136 -8.45 -41.90 -4.91
#